data_AF-A0A1E3LCN3-F1
#
_entry.id   AF-A0A1E3LCN3-F1
#
_cell.length_a   1.000
_cell.length_b   1.000
_cell.length_c   1.000
_cell.angle_alpha   90.00
_cell.angle_beta   90.00
_cell.angle_gamma   90.00
#
_symmetry.space_group_name_H-M   'P 1'
#
loop_
_entity.id
_entity.type
_entity.pdbx_description
1 polymer ?
#
loop_
_entity_poly.entity_id
_entity_poly.type
_entity_poly.pdbx_seq_one_letter_code
_entity_poly.pdbx_strand_id
1 'polypeptide(L)'
;MNRLFHLFLLCTVGIASAIALISVSAHAASAVAGLRTANGLRYVYVTNQTSMAKAKVAALDRCRTQLAPGSRGGRCDVLMAGNGPAYWAVVRASNGEVGVALGDTQESAVQDAFVVCQRGGQCALESAQVWFDSGQRPGRRLPPPKAAQAAPTQCRIPTGQVVRMQTQCINGECTRTYENGCTVRFQAARCLDKETHSYVWRPNGCDDDS
;
A
#
# COMPACT_ATOMS: atom_id res chain seq x y z
N MET A 1 -5.60 -52.61 41.40
CA MET A 1 -6.15 -51.27 41.64
C MET A 1 -5.17 -50.52 42.56
N ASN A 2 -4.94 -49.21 42.34
CA ASN A 2 -3.93 -48.33 43.00
C ASN A 2 -2.61 -48.07 42.25
N ARG A 3 -2.63 -47.98 40.92
CA ARG A 3 -1.58 -47.26 40.14
C ARG A 3 -2.11 -45.97 39.52
N LEU A 4 -3.10 -45.37 40.17
CA LEU A 4 -3.90 -44.28 39.62
C LEU A 4 -3.95 -43.09 40.59
N PHE A 5 -2.86 -42.75 41.30
CA PHE A 5 -2.86 -41.61 42.23
C PHE A 5 -1.48 -41.01 42.57
N HIS A 6 -0.47 -41.15 41.68
CA HIS A 6 0.86 -40.51 41.87
C HIS A 6 1.37 -39.76 40.63
N LEU A 7 0.48 -39.42 39.69
CA LEU A 7 0.82 -38.63 38.49
C LEU A 7 0.35 -37.17 38.58
N PHE A 8 -0.05 -36.72 39.76
CA PHE A 8 -0.32 -35.32 40.06
C PHE A 8 0.66 -34.87 41.15
N LEU A 9 1.34 -33.76 40.89
CA LEU A 9 2.38 -33.12 41.72
C LEU A 9 3.73 -33.85 41.76
N LEU A 10 4.64 -33.45 40.87
CA LEU A 10 5.96 -32.88 41.22
C LEU A 10 6.66 -32.44 39.92
N CYS A 11 7.36 -31.31 40.00
CA CYS A 11 8.09 -30.62 38.92
C CYS A 11 7.27 -29.65 38.04
N THR A 12 6.50 -28.78 38.68
CA THR A 12 6.60 -27.35 38.32
C THR A 12 7.98 -26.82 38.72
N VAL A 13 8.53 -25.90 37.93
CA VAL A 13 9.81 -25.16 38.06
C VAL A 13 10.89 -25.67 37.09
N GLY A 14 10.84 -25.10 35.89
CA GLY A 14 11.86 -25.17 34.85
C GLY A 14 11.67 -24.02 33.87
N ILE A 15 11.60 -22.80 34.39
CA ILE A 15 11.57 -21.57 33.61
C ILE A 15 12.92 -21.42 32.91
N ALA A 16 12.92 -21.56 31.59
CA ALA A 16 13.79 -20.81 30.70
C ALA A 16 13.17 -20.84 29.31
N SER A 17 12.13 -20.04 29.14
CA SER A 17 11.63 -19.63 27.84
C SER A 17 12.76 -18.91 27.09
N ALA A 18 13.58 -19.66 26.38
CA ALA A 18 14.48 -19.12 25.37
C ALA A 18 13.61 -18.71 24.17
N ILE A 19 12.96 -17.54 24.28
CA ILE A 19 12.49 -16.82 23.10
C ILE A 19 13.76 -16.30 22.43
N ALA A 20 14.39 -17.15 21.63
CA ALA A 20 15.31 -16.68 20.62
C ALA A 20 14.49 -15.80 19.68
N LEU A 21 14.63 -14.48 19.84
CA LEU A 21 14.28 -13.51 18.82
C LEU A 21 15.15 -13.85 17.60
N ILE A 22 14.69 -14.80 16.80
CA ILE A 22 15.23 -15.06 15.47
C ILE A 22 14.99 -13.75 14.74
N SER A 23 16.03 -12.93 14.65
CA SER A 23 16.02 -11.70 13.89
C SER A 23 15.89 -12.18 12.46
N VAL A 24 14.65 -12.33 11.98
CA VAL A 24 14.40 -12.71 10.60
C VAL A 24 15.00 -11.57 9.81
N SER A 25 16.18 -11.79 9.24
CA SER A 25 16.80 -10.85 8.32
C SER A 25 15.85 -10.81 7.12
N ALA A 26 14.89 -9.90 7.18
CA ALA A 26 13.98 -9.66 6.09
C ALA A 26 14.90 -9.21 4.94
N HIS A 27 14.94 -9.96 3.86
CA HIS A 27 15.73 -9.60 2.69
C HIS A 27 14.81 -8.96 1.66
N ALA A 28 15.20 -7.92 0.96
CA ALA A 28 14.38 -7.37 -0.13
C ALA A 28 15.10 -7.52 -1.45
N ALA A 29 14.92 -8.65 -2.10
CA ALA A 29 15.10 -8.74 -3.52
C ALA A 29 13.90 -9.46 -4.11
N SER A 30 13.40 -8.90 -5.20
CA SER A 30 12.23 -9.37 -5.90
C SER A 30 12.51 -9.48 -7.38
N ALA A 31 11.79 -10.38 -8.03
CA ALA A 31 11.83 -10.53 -9.46
C ALA A 31 10.46 -10.96 -10.00
N VAL A 32 10.18 -10.51 -11.21
CA VAL A 32 9.01 -10.89 -12.00
C VAL A 32 9.52 -11.66 -13.21
N ALA A 33 8.97 -12.84 -13.43
CA ALA A 33 9.22 -13.65 -14.62
C ALA A 33 7.91 -13.90 -15.35
N GLY A 34 7.99 -14.08 -16.66
CA GLY A 34 6.81 -14.29 -17.48
C GLY A 34 7.03 -15.22 -18.65
N LEU A 35 5.91 -15.67 -19.19
CA LEU A 35 5.81 -16.54 -20.34
C LEU A 35 4.85 -15.89 -21.33
N ARG A 36 5.32 -15.69 -22.57
CA ARG A 36 4.44 -15.19 -23.63
C ARG A 36 3.64 -16.35 -24.22
N THR A 37 2.33 -16.16 -24.31
CA THR A 37 1.37 -17.11 -24.88
C THR A 37 0.60 -16.46 -26.02
N ALA A 38 -0.21 -17.23 -26.75
CA ALA A 38 -1.11 -16.68 -27.77
C ALA A 38 -2.10 -15.64 -27.20
N ASN A 39 -2.41 -15.72 -25.90
CA ASN A 39 -3.35 -14.84 -25.20
C ASN A 39 -2.62 -13.72 -24.42
N GLY A 40 -1.37 -13.42 -24.77
CA GLY A 40 -0.55 -12.40 -24.10
C GLY A 40 0.39 -12.96 -23.03
N LEU A 41 0.91 -12.07 -22.20
CA LEU A 41 1.93 -12.37 -21.20
C LEU A 41 1.31 -12.82 -19.87
N ARG A 42 1.68 -14.02 -19.43
CA ARG A 42 1.44 -14.51 -18.07
C ARG A 42 2.69 -14.27 -17.25
N TYR A 43 2.55 -13.90 -15.98
CA TYR A 43 3.70 -13.63 -15.11
C TYR A 43 3.50 -14.23 -13.71
N VAL A 44 4.62 -14.39 -13.02
CA VAL A 44 4.72 -14.70 -11.60
C VAL A 44 5.74 -13.75 -10.97
N TYR A 45 5.61 -13.53 -9.67
CA TYR A 45 6.60 -12.77 -8.91
C TYR A 45 7.09 -13.57 -7.69
N VAL A 46 8.29 -13.23 -7.25
CA VAL A 46 8.89 -13.69 -6.00
C VAL A 46 9.39 -12.48 -5.24
N THR A 47 9.28 -12.54 -3.91
CA THR A 47 9.73 -11.49 -3.00
C THR A 47 10.64 -12.07 -1.93
N ASN A 48 11.14 -11.21 -1.05
CA ASN A 48 11.87 -11.60 0.16
C ASN A 48 13.16 -12.40 -0.08
N GLN A 49 13.84 -12.20 -1.21
CA GLN A 49 15.04 -12.97 -1.56
C GLN A 49 16.31 -12.29 -1.07
N THR A 50 17.33 -13.08 -0.71
CA THR A 50 18.61 -12.57 -0.18
C THR A 50 19.39 -11.70 -1.17
N SER A 51 19.14 -11.86 -2.48
CA SER A 51 19.80 -11.11 -3.54
C SER A 51 19.01 -11.15 -4.83
N MET A 52 19.24 -10.20 -5.73
CA MET A 52 18.66 -10.20 -7.08
C MET A 52 18.96 -11.48 -7.86
N ALA A 53 20.15 -12.07 -7.69
CA ALA A 53 20.50 -13.32 -8.37
C ALA A 53 19.58 -14.46 -7.93
N LYS A 54 19.34 -14.62 -6.62
CA LYS A 54 18.39 -15.62 -6.11
C LYS A 54 16.96 -15.31 -6.54
N ALA A 55 16.57 -14.04 -6.55
CA ALA A 55 15.24 -13.64 -7.03
C ALA A 55 14.99 -14.03 -8.49
N LYS A 56 15.95 -13.79 -9.39
CA LYS A 56 15.83 -14.18 -10.79
C LYS A 56 15.67 -15.69 -10.96
N VAL A 57 16.50 -16.49 -10.26
CA VAL A 57 16.41 -17.96 -10.33
C VAL A 57 15.07 -18.45 -9.79
N ALA A 58 14.65 -17.96 -8.62
CA ALA A 58 13.38 -18.34 -8.00
C ALA A 58 12.16 -17.96 -8.86
N ALA A 59 12.18 -16.78 -9.50
CA ALA A 59 11.11 -16.35 -10.41
C ALA A 59 11.02 -17.24 -11.66
N LEU A 60 12.17 -17.60 -12.25
CA LEU A 60 12.20 -18.50 -13.41
C LEU A 60 11.72 -19.90 -13.05
N ASP A 61 12.15 -20.44 -11.91
CA ASP A 61 11.71 -21.75 -11.44
C ASP A 61 10.19 -21.77 -11.19
N ARG A 62 9.66 -20.75 -10.50
CA ARG A 62 8.22 -20.56 -10.31
C ARG A 62 7.47 -20.41 -11.64
N CYS A 63 8.03 -19.71 -12.62
CA CYS A 63 7.41 -19.56 -13.93
C CYS A 63 7.32 -20.91 -14.64
N ARG A 64 8.41 -21.69 -14.66
CA ARG A 64 8.44 -23.01 -15.33
C ARG A 64 7.46 -23.99 -14.70
N THR A 65 7.42 -24.03 -13.37
CA THR A 65 6.54 -24.93 -12.62
C THR A 65 5.06 -24.56 -12.75
N GLN A 66 4.71 -23.27 -12.71
CA GLN A 66 3.31 -22.83 -12.68
C GLN A 66 2.72 -22.48 -14.05
N LEU A 67 3.54 -21.98 -14.98
CA LEU A 67 3.07 -21.44 -16.26
C LEU A 67 3.48 -22.28 -17.46
N ALA A 68 4.57 -23.05 -17.38
CA ALA A 68 5.07 -23.88 -18.49
C ALA A 68 5.18 -25.40 -18.17
N PRO A 69 4.22 -26.05 -17.47
CA PRO A 69 4.30 -27.49 -17.24
C PRO A 69 4.16 -28.26 -18.57
N GLY A 70 5.18 -29.04 -18.95
CA GLY A 70 5.15 -29.92 -20.14
C GLY A 70 5.45 -29.25 -21.49
N SER A 71 6.30 -28.22 -21.52
CA SER A 71 6.42 -27.21 -22.60
C SER A 71 6.44 -27.70 -24.07
N ARG A 72 5.28 -27.58 -24.73
CA ARG A 72 5.11 -27.06 -26.11
C ARG A 72 4.85 -25.54 -26.15
N GLY A 73 4.83 -24.87 -24.99
CA GLY A 73 4.43 -23.47 -24.86
C GLY A 73 5.54 -22.60 -24.24
N GLY A 74 6.18 -21.78 -25.10
CA GLY A 74 6.98 -20.60 -24.75
C GLY A 74 8.20 -20.78 -23.83
N ARG A 75 9.06 -19.76 -23.78
CA ARG A 75 10.20 -19.68 -22.86
C ARG A 75 9.85 -18.73 -21.71
N CYS A 76 10.08 -19.19 -20.48
CA CYS A 76 10.03 -18.32 -19.30
C CYS A 76 11.26 -17.41 -19.25
N ASP A 77 11.04 -16.10 -19.17
CA ASP A 77 12.10 -15.10 -19.10
C ASP A 77 11.88 -14.13 -17.93
N VAL A 78 12.95 -13.54 -17.42
CA VAL A 78 12.88 -12.51 -16.37
C VAL A 78 12.46 -11.19 -17.01
N LEU A 79 11.34 -10.64 -16.55
CA LEU A 79 10.83 -9.33 -17.00
C LEU A 79 11.51 -8.18 -16.27
N MET A 80 11.66 -8.32 -14.94
CA MET A 80 12.34 -7.34 -14.10
C MET A 80 12.86 -8.00 -12.82
N ALA A 81 13.95 -7.47 -12.26
CA ALA A 81 14.42 -7.82 -10.93
C ALA A 81 15.05 -6.59 -10.27
N GLY A 82 14.95 -6.51 -8.95
CA GLY A 82 15.41 -5.35 -8.20
C GLY A 82 15.66 -5.71 -6.74
N ASN A 83 16.55 -4.95 -6.11
CA ASN A 83 16.67 -4.96 -4.66
C ASN A 83 15.70 -3.92 -4.09
N GLY A 84 15.00 -4.28 -3.04
CA GLY A 84 14.24 -3.34 -2.23
C GLY A 84 15.01 -2.87 -0.97
N PRO A 85 14.28 -2.40 0.06
CA PRO A 85 12.83 -2.42 0.10
C PRO A 85 12.25 -1.47 -0.97
N ALA A 86 11.13 -1.85 -1.61
CA ALA A 86 10.52 -1.06 -2.70
C ALA A 86 9.07 -1.48 -2.94
N TYR A 87 8.26 -0.55 -3.43
CA TYR A 87 6.98 -0.85 -4.05
C TYR A 87 7.22 -1.38 -5.45
N TRP A 88 6.43 -2.38 -5.82
CA TRP A 88 6.44 -2.99 -7.15
C TRP A 88 5.06 -2.85 -7.75
N ALA A 89 4.99 -2.60 -9.05
CA ALA A 89 3.74 -2.56 -9.77
C ALA A 89 3.84 -3.31 -11.10
N VAL A 90 2.73 -3.96 -11.46
CA VAL A 90 2.51 -4.53 -12.79
C VAL A 90 1.23 -3.94 -13.34
N VAL A 91 1.29 -3.35 -14.53
CA VAL A 91 0.13 -2.81 -15.26
C VAL A 91 -0.07 -3.65 -16.51
N ARG A 92 -1.31 -4.02 -16.83
CA ARG A 92 -1.65 -4.86 -17.98
C ARG A 92 -2.25 -4.02 -19.11
N ALA A 93 -1.77 -4.28 -20.32
CA ALA A 93 -2.34 -3.74 -21.55
C ALA A 93 -3.51 -4.58 -22.06
N SER A 94 -4.40 -3.99 -22.85
CA SER A 94 -5.55 -4.67 -23.47
C SER A 94 -5.16 -5.83 -24.38
N ASN A 95 -3.98 -5.79 -24.99
CA ASN A 95 -3.41 -6.87 -25.79
C ASN A 95 -2.68 -7.97 -24.97
N GLY A 96 -2.72 -7.87 -23.64
CA GLY A 96 -2.11 -8.83 -22.72
C GLY A 96 -0.62 -8.63 -22.44
N GLU A 97 0.03 -7.62 -23.02
CA GLU A 97 1.37 -7.18 -22.59
C GLU A 97 1.31 -6.56 -21.18
N VAL A 98 2.47 -6.44 -20.53
CA VAL A 98 2.55 -5.83 -19.20
C VAL A 98 3.74 -4.88 -19.10
N GLY A 99 3.56 -3.82 -18.31
CA GLY A 99 4.65 -3.01 -17.80
C GLY A 99 4.93 -3.38 -16.35
N VAL A 100 6.21 -3.51 -16.01
CA VAL A 100 6.68 -3.79 -14.64
C VAL A 100 7.59 -2.66 -14.22
N ALA A 101 7.43 -2.15 -13.01
CA ALA A 101 8.33 -1.17 -12.41
C ALA A 101 8.42 -1.33 -10.89
N LEU A 102 9.43 -0.67 -10.32
CA LEU A 102 9.62 -0.55 -8.88
C LEU A 102 9.86 0.92 -8.51
N GLY A 103 9.44 1.32 -7.32
CA GLY A 103 9.55 2.70 -6.84
C GLY A 103 9.59 2.80 -5.32
N ASP A 104 10.05 3.95 -4.83
CA ASP A 104 10.11 4.23 -3.39
C ASP A 104 8.72 4.50 -2.78
N THR A 105 7.73 4.82 -3.62
CA THR A 105 6.30 4.92 -3.25
C THR A 105 5.42 4.08 -4.18
N GLN A 106 4.23 3.72 -3.71
CA GLN A 106 3.23 3.03 -4.51
C GLN A 106 2.88 3.80 -5.79
N GLU A 107 2.69 5.12 -5.70
CA GLU A 107 2.32 5.96 -6.84
C GLU A 107 3.43 5.97 -7.89
N SER A 108 4.70 6.10 -7.46
CA SER A 108 5.85 6.08 -8.37
C SER A 108 5.95 4.74 -9.12
N ALA A 109 5.81 3.62 -8.40
CA ALA A 109 5.86 2.28 -9.00
C ALA A 109 4.73 2.09 -10.03
N VAL A 110 3.49 2.49 -9.70
CA VAL A 110 2.34 2.36 -10.60
C VAL A 110 2.50 3.24 -11.85
N GLN A 111 2.92 4.49 -11.69
CA GLN A 111 3.09 5.42 -12.80
C GLN A 111 4.18 4.94 -13.77
N ASP A 112 5.32 4.50 -13.25
CA ASP A 112 6.41 4.00 -14.08
C ASP A 112 6.02 2.69 -14.78
N ALA A 113 5.31 1.79 -14.09
CA ALA A 113 4.80 0.56 -14.70
C ALA A 113 3.79 0.86 -15.81
N PHE A 114 2.94 1.89 -15.63
CA PHE A 114 2.02 2.35 -16.65
C PHE A 114 2.74 2.90 -17.89
N VAL A 115 3.78 3.74 -17.70
CA VAL A 115 4.61 4.26 -18.81
C VAL A 115 5.30 3.13 -19.58
N VAL A 116 5.82 2.12 -18.87
CA VAL A 116 6.42 0.94 -19.51
C VAL A 116 5.35 0.16 -20.29
N CYS A 117 4.16 -0.02 -19.70
CA CYS A 117 3.04 -0.72 -20.32
C CYS A 117 2.59 -0.05 -21.63
N GLN A 118 2.51 1.29 -21.65
CA GLN A 118 2.08 2.06 -22.82
C GLN A 118 2.95 1.85 -24.06
N ARG A 119 4.20 1.39 -23.90
CA ARG A 119 5.07 1.02 -25.02
C ARG A 119 4.61 -0.26 -25.73
N GLY A 120 3.88 -1.11 -25.01
CA GLY A 120 3.38 -2.39 -25.50
C GLY A 120 1.93 -2.36 -25.97
N GLY A 121 1.11 -1.41 -25.52
CA GLY A 121 -0.30 -1.31 -25.92
C GLY A 121 -1.11 -0.31 -25.09
N GLN A 122 -2.44 -0.35 -25.24
CA GLN A 122 -3.33 0.50 -24.46
C GLN A 122 -3.46 -0.05 -23.04
N CYS A 123 -3.08 0.74 -22.05
CA CYS A 123 -3.05 0.35 -20.64
C CYS A 123 -4.04 1.17 -19.81
N ALA A 124 -4.52 0.58 -18.73
CA ALA A 124 -5.44 1.21 -17.79
C ALA A 124 -4.89 1.09 -16.36
N LEU A 125 -4.95 2.16 -15.57
CA LEU A 125 -4.38 2.20 -14.21
C LEU A 125 -5.11 1.25 -13.26
N GLU A 126 -6.41 1.04 -13.46
CA GLU A 126 -7.24 0.07 -12.73
C GLU A 126 -6.76 -1.38 -12.88
N SER A 127 -5.91 -1.70 -13.87
CA SER A 127 -5.29 -3.02 -14.02
C SER A 127 -4.05 -3.22 -13.12
N ALA A 128 -3.63 -2.19 -12.38
CA ALA A 128 -2.40 -2.22 -11.60
C ALA A 128 -2.48 -3.22 -10.44
N GLN A 129 -1.50 -4.12 -10.39
CA GLN A 129 -1.25 -4.97 -9.23
C GLN A 129 -0.01 -4.46 -8.51
N VAL A 130 -0.13 -4.19 -7.21
CA VAL A 130 0.93 -3.58 -6.41
C VAL A 130 1.27 -4.47 -5.23
N TRP A 131 2.56 -4.60 -4.92
CA TRP A 131 3.03 -5.22 -3.68
C TRP A 131 4.24 -4.46 -3.14
N PHE A 132 4.49 -4.60 -1.83
CA PHE A 132 5.66 -4.03 -1.17
C PHE A 132 6.61 -5.16 -0.74
N ASP A 133 7.87 -5.07 -1.16
CA ASP A 133 8.94 -5.97 -0.71
C ASP A 133 9.63 -5.30 0.48
N SER A 134 9.25 -5.69 1.70
CA SER A 134 9.57 -4.97 2.94
C SER A 134 10.93 -5.33 3.56
N GLY A 135 11.69 -6.23 2.94
CA GLY A 135 12.97 -6.65 3.48
C GLY A 135 14.06 -5.58 3.49
N GLN A 136 15.04 -5.75 4.37
CA GLN A 136 16.23 -4.92 4.46
C GLN A 136 17.29 -5.31 3.43
N ARG A 137 17.91 -4.29 2.85
CA ARG A 137 19.12 -4.43 2.04
C ARG A 137 20.35 -4.28 2.93
N PRO A 138 21.38 -5.13 2.82
CA PRO A 138 22.68 -4.84 3.42
C PRO A 138 23.18 -3.48 2.88
N GLY A 139 23.28 -2.47 3.75
CA GLY A 139 23.90 -1.18 3.45
C GLY A 139 23.00 -0.06 2.89
N ARG A 140 21.67 -0.25 2.77
CA ARG A 140 20.75 0.87 2.46
C ARG A 140 19.40 0.69 3.17
N ARG A 141 19.13 1.59 4.11
CA ARG A 141 17.78 1.81 4.66
C ARG A 141 17.02 2.63 3.62
N LEU A 142 15.79 2.23 3.26
CA LEU A 142 14.89 3.12 2.52
C LEU A 142 14.78 4.45 3.30
N PRO A 143 14.56 5.59 2.62
CA PRO A 143 14.03 6.76 3.30
C PRO A 143 12.78 6.31 4.08
N PRO A 144 12.59 6.81 5.32
CA PRO A 144 11.40 6.46 6.09
C PRO A 144 10.17 6.68 5.20
N PRO A 145 9.15 5.79 5.26
CA PRO A 145 7.90 6.01 4.55
C PRO A 145 7.49 7.46 4.79
N LYS A 146 7.13 8.19 3.72
CA LYS A 146 6.67 9.58 3.79
C LYS A 146 5.83 9.67 5.06
N ALA A 147 6.31 10.41 6.05
CA ALA A 147 5.62 10.49 7.33
C ALA A 147 4.16 10.70 7.00
N ALA A 148 3.28 9.84 7.51
CA ALA A 148 1.83 10.06 7.42
C ALA A 148 1.66 11.55 7.67
N GLN A 149 1.14 12.27 6.66
CA GLN A 149 1.12 13.75 6.62
C GLN A 149 0.94 14.21 8.04
N ALA A 150 1.96 14.91 8.58
CA ALA A 150 2.05 15.24 10.00
C ALA A 150 0.64 15.50 10.48
N ALA A 151 0.12 14.64 11.37
CA ALA A 151 -1.27 14.73 11.84
C ALA A 151 -1.53 16.22 12.05
N PRO A 152 -2.49 16.81 11.31
CA PRO A 152 -2.50 18.25 11.03
C PRO A 152 -2.19 18.96 12.31
N THR A 153 -1.02 19.64 12.35
CA THR A 153 -0.41 20.21 13.55
C THR A 153 -1.53 20.68 14.43
N GLN A 154 -1.77 19.95 15.54
CA GLN A 154 -3.05 19.95 16.26
C GLN A 154 -3.56 21.38 16.31
N CYS A 155 -4.52 21.67 15.43
CA CYS A 155 -4.77 23.02 14.96
C CYS A 155 -5.59 23.69 16.05
N ARG A 156 -4.91 24.08 17.13
CA ARG A 156 -5.55 24.51 18.36
C ARG A 156 -5.99 25.94 18.15
N ILE A 157 -7.24 26.08 17.73
CA ILE A 157 -7.93 27.38 17.67
C ILE A 157 -7.88 27.95 19.10
N PRO A 158 -7.32 29.15 19.32
CA PRO A 158 -7.34 29.78 20.63
C PRO A 158 -8.78 29.96 21.10
N THR A 159 -9.16 29.28 22.18
CA THR A 159 -10.48 29.45 22.79
C THR A 159 -10.53 30.81 23.49
N GLY A 160 -11.57 31.61 23.21
CA GLY A 160 -11.78 32.91 23.87
C GLY A 160 -11.19 34.12 23.14
N GLN A 161 -10.67 33.97 21.92
CA GLN A 161 -10.22 35.09 21.09
C GLN A 161 -11.04 35.17 19.80
N VAL A 162 -11.38 36.39 19.38
CA VAL A 162 -11.98 36.64 18.06
C VAL A 162 -10.86 36.56 17.02
N VAL A 163 -10.71 35.40 16.39
CA VAL A 163 -9.74 35.18 15.32
C VAL A 163 -10.41 35.42 13.98
N ARG A 164 -9.77 36.18 13.07
CA ARG A 164 -10.29 36.36 11.71
C ARG A 164 -10.29 35.01 10.99
N MET A 165 -11.40 34.69 10.35
CA MET A 165 -11.56 33.44 9.60
C MET A 165 -12.20 33.70 8.23
N GLN A 166 -11.81 32.89 7.26
CA GLN A 166 -12.43 32.83 5.94
C GLN A 166 -13.01 31.43 5.74
N THR A 167 -14.28 31.35 5.35
CA THR A 167 -14.96 30.08 5.07
C THR A 167 -15.27 29.99 3.58
N GLN A 168 -14.88 28.89 2.94
CA GLN A 168 -15.20 28.57 1.55
C GLN A 168 -15.96 27.25 1.53
N CYS A 169 -17.10 27.20 0.84
CA CYS A 169 -17.95 26.01 0.79
C CYS A 169 -18.33 25.67 -0.65
N ILE A 170 -18.29 24.39 -0.98
CA ILE A 170 -18.73 23.83 -2.26
C ILE A 170 -19.64 22.64 -1.94
N ASN A 171 -20.93 22.73 -2.28
CA ASN A 171 -21.91 21.65 -2.09
C ASN A 171 -21.97 21.04 -0.67
N GLY A 172 -21.76 21.87 0.36
CA GLY A 172 -21.76 21.44 1.76
C GLY A 172 -20.41 20.98 2.29
N GLU A 173 -19.39 20.80 1.45
CA GLU A 173 -18.01 20.64 1.90
C GLU A 173 -17.38 22.01 2.12
N CYS A 174 -17.01 22.31 3.36
CA CYS A 174 -16.48 23.60 3.76
C CYS A 174 -15.04 23.49 4.24
N THR A 175 -14.22 24.48 3.85
CA THR A 175 -12.89 24.73 4.41
C THR A 175 -12.90 26.09 5.10
N ARG A 176 -12.51 26.10 6.37
CA ARG A 176 -12.38 27.33 7.18
C ARG A 176 -10.91 27.57 7.51
N THR A 177 -10.40 28.69 7.03
CA THR A 177 -9.02 29.14 7.21
C THR A 177 -9.01 30.24 8.26
N TYR A 178 -8.23 30.06 9.33
CA TYR A 178 -8.02 31.05 10.39
C TYR A 178 -6.76 31.87 10.12
N GLU A 179 -6.67 33.06 10.71
CA GLU A 179 -5.55 34.01 10.57
C GLU A 179 -4.17 33.42 10.90
N ASN A 180 -4.09 32.42 11.80
CA ASN A 180 -2.87 31.69 12.12
C ASN A 180 -2.46 30.65 11.05
N GLY A 181 -3.12 30.66 9.88
CA GLY A 181 -2.89 29.70 8.80
C GLY A 181 -3.54 28.34 9.02
N CYS A 182 -4.27 28.15 10.12
CA CYS A 182 -4.97 26.91 10.41
C CYS A 182 -6.13 26.70 9.44
N THR A 183 -6.23 25.52 8.83
CA THR A 183 -7.37 25.16 7.97
C THR A 183 -8.12 23.96 8.53
N VAL A 184 -9.43 24.11 8.75
CA VAL A 184 -10.31 23.02 9.17
C VAL A 184 -11.27 22.70 8.05
N ARG A 185 -11.40 21.41 7.72
CA ARG A 185 -12.40 20.90 6.78
C ARG A 185 -13.57 20.33 7.57
N PHE A 186 -14.78 20.69 7.20
CA PHE A 186 -16.00 20.21 7.84
C PHE A 186 -17.15 20.19 6.84
N GLN A 187 -18.18 19.42 7.15
CA GLN A 187 -19.42 19.43 6.38
C GLN A 187 -20.39 20.44 7.00
N ALA A 188 -20.91 21.36 6.19
CA ALA A 188 -21.94 22.29 6.62
C ALA A 188 -23.21 21.54 7.06
N ALA A 189 -23.97 22.13 7.99
CA ALA A 189 -25.27 21.60 8.34
C ALA A 189 -26.26 21.80 7.18
N ARG A 190 -27.13 20.83 6.93
CA ARG A 190 -28.22 20.96 5.95
C ARG A 190 -29.48 21.42 6.67
N CYS A 191 -29.82 22.69 6.53
CA CYS A 191 -30.88 23.35 7.27
C CYS A 191 -32.10 23.56 6.38
N LEU A 192 -33.30 23.42 6.95
CA LEU A 192 -34.53 23.81 6.27
C LEU A 192 -34.69 25.32 6.40
N ASP A 193 -34.67 26.01 5.27
CA ASP A 193 -35.03 27.42 5.19
C ASP A 193 -36.56 27.54 5.28
N LYS A 194 -37.05 28.18 6.35
CA LYS A 194 -38.49 28.33 6.62
C LYS A 194 -39.18 29.27 5.64
N GLU A 195 -38.45 30.20 5.01
CA GLU A 195 -39.02 31.13 4.05
C GLU A 195 -39.22 30.44 2.69
N THR A 196 -38.18 29.76 2.22
CA THR A 196 -38.17 29.13 0.90
C THR A 196 -38.63 27.67 0.90
N HIS A 197 -38.86 27.08 2.09
CA HIS A 197 -39.15 25.66 2.28
C HIS A 197 -38.13 24.72 1.62
N SER A 198 -36.89 25.19 1.45
CA SER A 198 -35.83 24.47 0.76
C SER A 198 -34.68 24.12 1.71
N TYR A 199 -33.96 23.03 1.42
CA TYR A 199 -32.79 22.64 2.21
C TYR A 199 -31.54 23.34 1.71
N VAL A 200 -30.92 24.15 2.57
CA VAL A 200 -29.71 24.93 2.28
C VAL A 200 -28.56 24.53 3.20
N TRP A 201 -27.34 24.59 2.68
CA TRP A 201 -26.12 24.31 3.46
C TRP A 201 -25.72 25.56 4.27
N ARG A 202 -25.69 25.46 5.60
CA ARG A 202 -25.27 26.54 6.50
C ARG A 202 -23.96 26.20 7.22
N PRO A 203 -22.86 26.93 6.98
CA PRO A 203 -21.54 26.63 7.58
C PRO A 203 -21.42 26.93 9.08
N ASN A 204 -22.36 27.68 9.65
CA ASN A 204 -22.35 28.08 11.07
C ASN A 204 -23.36 27.30 11.92
N GLY A 205 -24.00 26.28 11.35
CA GLY A 205 -25.13 25.60 11.96
C GLY A 205 -26.46 26.12 11.42
N CYS A 206 -27.54 25.46 11.81
CA CYS A 206 -28.88 25.98 11.60
C CYS A 206 -29.14 26.95 12.74
N ASP A 207 -29.48 28.20 12.42
CA ASP A 207 -29.87 29.16 13.44
C ASP A 207 -31.17 28.64 14.08
N ASP A 208 -31.08 28.19 15.34
CA ASP A 208 -32.25 28.04 16.19
C ASP A 208 -32.57 29.43 16.73
N ASP A 209 -33.36 30.20 15.97
CA ASP A 209 -34.00 31.40 16.52
C ASP A 209 -34.93 30.95 17.66
N SER A 210 -34.42 31.01 18.89
CA SER A 210 -35.19 31.01 20.14
C SER A 210 -35.09 32.39 20.79
#